data_AF-A0A966WTD0-F1
#
_entry.id   AF-A0A966WTD0-F1
#
_cell.length_a   1.000
_cell.length_b   1.000
_cell.length_c   1.000
_cell.angle_alpha   90.00
_cell.angle_beta   90.00
_cell.angle_gamma   90.00
#
_symmetry.space_group_name_H-M   'P 1'
#
loop_
_entity.id
_entity.type
_entity.pdbx_description
1 polymer ?
#
loop_
_entity_poly.entity_id
_entity_poly.type
_entity_poly.pdbx_seq_one_letter_code
_entity_poly.pdbx_strand_id
1 'polypeptide(L)'
;MNRRHILPAAAAMLAAPALAQQHQHHAPALRPLPPSATPFANVFQGGAPHHITPQQEAQRVTASPAPAGAPGRWVARADMPIPRSEMAWATAWGGRMHVVGGYGEGQFNRAYHTVYNPESNQWYDAASLPRGANHVAVVADAGRVYAMGG
;
A
#
# COMPACT_ATOMS: atom_id res chain seq x y z
N MET A 1 33.53 -53.11 49.59
CA MET A 1 33.76 -52.84 48.15
C MET A 1 32.61 -53.44 47.37
N ASN A 2 31.68 -52.65 46.81
CA ASN A 2 31.30 -52.79 45.40
C ASN A 2 30.42 -51.61 44.93
N ARG A 3 30.63 -51.25 43.67
CA ARG A 3 30.28 -49.98 43.02
C ARG A 3 28.81 -49.91 42.58
N ARG A 4 28.35 -48.66 42.54
CA ARG A 4 27.10 -48.14 41.96
C ARG A 4 26.85 -48.64 40.54
N HIS A 5 25.59 -48.97 40.24
CA HIS A 5 25.02 -48.77 38.90
C HIS A 5 23.67 -48.05 39.07
N ILE A 6 23.67 -46.78 38.69
CA ILE A 6 22.47 -45.96 38.50
C ILE A 6 22.08 -46.15 37.03
N LEU A 7 20.90 -46.72 36.77
CA LEU A 7 20.32 -46.83 35.44
C LEU A 7 19.74 -45.46 35.03
N PRO A 8 20.05 -44.90 33.84
CA PRO A 8 19.30 -43.77 33.32
C PRO A 8 18.05 -44.30 32.61
N ALA A 9 16.87 -43.88 33.08
CA ALA A 9 15.64 -44.01 32.31
C ALA A 9 15.59 -42.89 31.27
N ALA A 10 15.75 -43.24 29.99
CA ALA A 10 15.51 -42.33 28.88
C ALA A 10 13.99 -42.23 28.65
N ALA A 11 13.39 -41.11 29.04
CA ALA A 11 12.02 -40.78 28.65
C ALA A 11 12.05 -40.28 27.18
N ALA A 12 11.60 -41.13 26.25
CA ALA A 12 11.31 -40.70 24.90
C ALA A 12 10.03 -39.87 24.89
N MET A 13 10.14 -38.54 24.79
CA MET A 13 8.99 -37.70 24.45
C MET A 13 8.68 -37.90 22.97
N LEU A 14 7.60 -38.63 22.68
CA LEU A 14 7.00 -38.65 21.35
C LEU A 14 6.41 -37.26 21.08
N ALA A 15 7.11 -36.45 20.28
CA ALA A 15 6.52 -35.26 19.69
C ALA A 15 5.45 -35.72 18.69
N ALA A 16 4.18 -35.55 19.05
CA ALA A 16 3.10 -35.64 18.09
C ALA A 16 3.28 -34.51 17.06
N PRO A 17 3.23 -34.77 15.74
CA PRO A 17 3.23 -33.69 14.78
C PRO A 17 1.92 -32.92 14.98
N ALA A 18 2.02 -31.63 15.31
CA ALA A 18 0.91 -30.71 15.17
C ALA A 18 0.50 -30.75 13.70
N LEU A 19 -0.63 -31.40 13.42
CA LEU A 19 -1.28 -31.33 12.11
C LEU A 19 -1.59 -29.85 11.88
N ALA A 20 -0.76 -29.19 11.08
CA ALA A 20 -1.14 -27.93 10.47
C ALA A 20 -2.45 -28.22 9.71
N GLN A 21 -3.57 -27.72 10.24
CA GLN A 21 -4.79 -27.57 9.46
C GLN A 21 -4.46 -26.58 8.35
N GLN A 22 -3.99 -27.14 7.24
CA GLN A 22 -3.86 -26.43 5.99
C GLN A 22 -5.27 -25.98 5.63
N HIS A 23 -5.58 -24.71 5.89
CA HIS A 23 -6.79 -24.09 5.37
C HIS A 23 -6.70 -24.21 3.85
N GLN A 24 -7.39 -25.20 3.31
CA GLN A 24 -7.60 -25.30 1.88
C GLN A 24 -8.46 -24.10 1.51
N HIS A 25 -7.82 -23.04 1.03
CA HIS A 25 -8.52 -21.99 0.30
C HIS A 25 -9.24 -22.67 -0.87
N HIS A 26 -10.53 -22.96 -0.70
CA HIS A 26 -11.43 -23.34 -1.79
C HIS A 26 -11.71 -22.09 -2.63
N ALA A 27 -10.65 -21.51 -3.20
CA ALA A 27 -10.81 -20.67 -4.36
C ALA A 27 -11.02 -21.63 -5.54
N PRO A 28 -12.08 -21.48 -6.36
CA PRO A 28 -12.23 -22.28 -7.56
C PRO A 28 -10.96 -22.11 -8.40
N ALA A 29 -10.40 -23.23 -8.87
CA ALA A 29 -9.18 -23.23 -9.67
C ALA A 29 -9.36 -22.26 -10.84
N LEU A 30 -8.49 -21.26 -10.92
CA LEU A 30 -8.53 -20.26 -11.99
C LEU A 30 -8.32 -20.99 -13.31
N ARG A 31 -9.29 -20.86 -14.22
CA ARG A 31 -9.20 -21.48 -15.55
C ARG A 31 -8.03 -20.83 -16.31
N PRO A 32 -7.05 -21.61 -16.79
CA PRO A 32 -5.99 -21.06 -17.62
C PRO A 32 -6.62 -20.45 -18.88
N LEU A 33 -6.36 -19.16 -19.11
CA LEU A 33 -6.72 -18.51 -20.37
C LEU A 33 -5.65 -18.86 -21.41
N PRO A 34 -6.03 -19.16 -22.67
CA PRO A 34 -5.06 -19.39 -23.72
C PRO A 34 -4.21 -18.11 -23.92
N PRO A 35 -2.89 -18.23 -24.15
CA PRO A 35 -2.04 -17.07 -24.38
C PRO A 35 -2.49 -16.35 -25.66
N SER A 36 -2.69 -15.03 -25.58
CA SER A 36 -2.88 -14.21 -26.77
C SER A 36 -1.54 -14.09 -27.52
N ALA A 37 -1.58 -14.22 -28.85
CA ALA A 37 -0.39 -14.00 -29.68
C ALA A 37 0.06 -12.52 -29.68
N THR A 38 -0.84 -11.59 -29.35
CA THR A 38 -0.60 -10.13 -29.37
C THR A 38 -1.42 -9.39 -28.28
N PRO A 39 -1.18 -9.66 -26.98
CA PRO A 39 -2.05 -9.20 -25.88
C PRO A 39 -2.16 -7.68 -25.72
N PHE A 40 -1.24 -6.91 -26.31
CA PHE A 40 -1.18 -5.45 -26.19
C PHE A 40 -1.25 -4.72 -27.53
N ALA A 41 -1.46 -5.43 -28.65
CA ALA A 41 -1.62 -4.77 -29.94
C ALA A 41 -2.85 -3.86 -29.88
N ASN A 42 -2.67 -2.59 -30.23
CA ASN A 42 -3.73 -1.58 -30.36
C ASN A 42 -4.33 -1.03 -29.05
N VAL A 43 -3.81 -1.36 -27.85
CA VAL A 43 -4.30 -0.82 -26.57
C VAL A 43 -4.28 0.72 -26.53
N PHE A 44 -3.28 1.34 -27.18
CA PHE A 44 -3.14 2.80 -27.27
C PHE A 44 -3.81 3.41 -28.51
N GLN A 45 -4.38 2.58 -29.41
CA GLN A 45 -5.09 3.01 -30.62
C GLN A 45 -6.62 2.77 -30.50
N GLY A 46 -7.12 2.55 -29.29
CA GLY A 46 -8.55 2.32 -29.04
C GLY A 46 -9.03 0.89 -29.31
N GLY A 47 -8.12 -0.06 -29.55
CA GLY A 47 -8.46 -1.48 -29.59
C GLY A 47 -8.80 -2.00 -28.20
N ALA A 48 -9.96 -2.65 -28.05
CA ALA A 48 -10.31 -3.34 -26.81
C ALA A 48 -9.30 -4.47 -26.54
N PRO A 49 -8.84 -4.65 -25.28
CA PRO A 49 -8.08 -5.83 -24.91
C PRO A 49 -8.86 -7.07 -25.34
N HIS A 50 -8.28 -7.88 -26.23
CA HIS A 50 -8.84 -9.17 -26.55
C HIS A 50 -8.93 -9.96 -25.22
N HIS A 51 -10.07 -10.61 -24.94
CA HIS A 51 -10.41 -11.34 -23.69
C HIS A 51 -11.25 -10.60 -22.62
N ILE A 52 -11.86 -9.45 -22.89
CA ILE A 52 -12.91 -8.91 -22.01
C ILE A 52 -14.25 -9.59 -22.34
N THR A 53 -14.85 -10.28 -21.36
CA THR A 53 -16.21 -10.82 -21.49
C THR A 53 -17.25 -9.69 -21.50
N PRO A 54 -18.47 -9.89 -22.05
CA PRO A 54 -19.53 -8.88 -21.98
C PRO A 54 -19.82 -8.38 -20.55
N GLN A 55 -19.67 -9.24 -19.54
CA GLN A 55 -19.84 -8.88 -18.13
C GLN A 55 -18.71 -7.99 -17.61
N GLN A 56 -17.46 -8.23 -18.03
CA GLN A 56 -16.32 -7.40 -17.67
C GLN A 56 -16.35 -6.04 -18.40
N GLU A 57 -16.81 -6.00 -19.66
CA GLU A 57 -17.08 -4.74 -20.36
C GLU A 57 -18.17 -3.94 -19.64
N ALA A 58 -19.24 -4.60 -19.19
CA ALA A 58 -20.32 -3.94 -18.44
C ALA A 58 -19.86 -3.36 -17.08
N GLN A 59 -18.76 -3.86 -16.51
CA GLN A 59 -18.13 -3.33 -15.29
C GLN A 59 -17.11 -2.23 -15.58
N ARG A 60 -16.82 -1.94 -16.84
CA ARG A 60 -15.85 -0.91 -17.23
C ARG A 60 -16.47 0.47 -17.07
N VAL A 61 -16.24 1.09 -15.91
CA VAL A 61 -16.62 2.47 -15.66
C VAL A 61 -15.49 3.38 -16.14
N THR A 62 -15.57 3.87 -17.38
CA THR A 62 -14.58 4.81 -17.96
C THR A 62 -14.93 6.27 -17.72
N ALA A 63 -16.17 6.55 -17.32
CA ALA A 63 -16.66 7.88 -17.03
C ALA A 63 -17.12 7.95 -15.57
N SER A 64 -16.81 9.06 -14.91
CA SER A 64 -17.36 9.33 -13.58
C SER A 64 -18.88 9.50 -13.69
N PRO A 65 -19.69 8.85 -12.83
CA PRO A 65 -21.13 9.11 -12.75
C PRO A 65 -21.44 10.46 -12.10
N ALA A 66 -20.44 11.14 -11.53
CA ALA A 66 -20.61 12.47 -10.98
C ALA A 66 -20.83 13.49 -12.11
N PRO A 67 -21.74 14.47 -11.94
CA PRO A 67 -21.90 15.57 -12.89
C PRO A 67 -20.56 16.25 -13.20
N ALA A 68 -20.33 16.58 -14.46
CA ALA A 68 -19.15 17.37 -14.83
C ALA A 68 -19.23 18.75 -14.15
N GLY A 69 -18.29 19.01 -13.24
CA GLY A 69 -18.11 20.33 -12.64
C GLY A 69 -17.50 21.32 -13.63
N ALA A 70 -17.37 22.58 -13.22
CA ALA A 70 -16.58 23.54 -13.97
C ALA A 70 -15.14 23.02 -14.17
N PRO A 71 -14.55 23.15 -15.38
CA PRO A 71 -13.22 22.63 -15.64
C PRO A 71 -12.20 23.33 -14.73
N GLY A 72 -11.48 22.55 -13.93
CA GLY A 72 -10.34 23.02 -13.17
C GLY A 72 -9.12 23.25 -14.06
N ARG A 73 -8.15 24.02 -13.56
CA ARG A 73 -6.82 24.12 -14.17
C ARG A 73 -5.76 23.74 -13.14
N TRP A 74 -4.74 23.02 -13.58
CA TRP A 74 -3.55 22.79 -12.77
C TRP A 74 -2.76 24.10 -12.66
N VAL A 75 -2.27 24.39 -11.47
CA VAL A 75 -1.41 25.55 -11.19
C VAL A 75 -0.23 25.07 -10.39
N ALA A 76 0.98 25.43 -10.83
CA ALA A 76 2.19 25.13 -10.09
C ALA A 76 2.17 25.83 -8.72
N ARG A 77 2.58 25.10 -7.70
CA ARG A 77 2.78 25.60 -6.33
C ARG A 77 4.25 25.44 -5.95
N ALA A 78 4.63 25.88 -4.76
CA ALA A 78 5.99 25.71 -4.29
C ALA A 78 6.40 24.23 -4.32
N ASP A 79 7.59 23.97 -4.86
CA ASP A 79 8.14 22.63 -4.95
C ASP A 79 8.38 22.08 -3.54
N MET A 80 8.09 20.79 -3.36
CA MET A 80 8.39 20.10 -2.11
C MET A 80 9.91 20.02 -1.94
N PRO A 81 10.47 20.36 -0.76
CA PRO A 81 11.93 20.42 -0.56
C PRO A 81 12.67 19.10 -0.82
N ILE A 82 12.03 17.97 -0.52
CA ILE A 82 12.57 16.63 -0.72
C ILE A 82 11.69 15.89 -1.73
N PRO A 83 12.17 15.68 -2.97
CA PRO A 83 11.51 14.82 -3.93
C PRO A 83 11.33 13.41 -3.37
N ARG A 84 10.11 12.88 -3.41
CA ARG A 84 9.79 11.56 -2.87
C ARG A 84 8.59 10.91 -3.54
N SER A 85 8.52 9.59 -3.42
CA SER A 85 7.41 8.73 -3.87
C SER A 85 6.97 7.80 -2.76
N GLU A 86 5.91 7.01 -3.00
CA GLU A 86 5.38 6.01 -2.05
C GLU A 86 5.05 6.57 -0.66
N MET A 87 4.81 7.89 -0.60
CA MET A 87 4.21 8.56 0.54
C MET A 87 2.70 8.32 0.58
N ALA A 88 2.16 8.33 1.79
CA ALA A 88 0.72 8.34 2.05
C ALA A 88 -0.02 9.48 1.36
N TRP A 89 -1.29 9.25 1.06
CA TRP A 89 -2.25 10.28 0.68
C TRP A 89 -2.21 11.44 1.67
N ALA A 90 -1.86 12.62 1.17
CA ALA A 90 -1.79 13.81 1.99
C ALA A 90 -3.15 14.10 2.61
N THR A 91 -3.21 14.37 3.92
CA THR A 91 -4.47 14.77 4.59
C THR A 91 -4.51 16.27 4.79
N ALA A 92 -5.70 16.85 4.66
CA ALA A 92 -5.96 18.23 5.04
C ALA A 92 -6.29 18.30 6.53
N TRP A 93 -5.61 19.18 7.28
CA TRP A 93 -5.93 19.50 8.67
C TRP A 93 -5.49 20.93 8.99
N GLY A 94 -6.35 21.70 9.69
CA GLY A 94 -6.03 23.08 10.08
C GLY A 94 -5.68 24.00 8.90
N GLY A 95 -6.32 23.81 7.74
CA GLY A 95 -6.03 24.58 6.52
C GLY A 95 -4.71 24.22 5.82
N ARG A 96 -4.03 23.16 6.26
CA ARG A 96 -2.73 22.74 5.75
C ARG A 96 -2.78 21.31 5.24
N MET A 97 -1.86 20.99 4.34
CA MET A 97 -1.70 19.65 3.77
C MET A 97 -0.52 18.95 4.43
N HIS A 98 -0.78 17.80 5.06
CA HIS A 98 0.24 17.00 5.74
C HIS A 98 0.69 15.84 4.85
N VAL A 99 1.99 15.72 4.62
CA VAL A 99 2.62 14.64 3.83
C VAL A 99 3.59 13.88 4.72
N VAL A 100 3.42 12.56 4.81
CA VAL A 100 4.08 11.71 5.79
C VAL A 100 4.71 10.48 5.14
N GLY A 101 5.93 10.14 5.56
CA GLY A 101 6.67 8.97 5.11
C GLY A 101 7.17 9.04 3.66
N GLY A 102 7.45 7.87 3.10
CA GLY A 102 7.79 7.66 1.69
C GLY A 102 9.27 7.33 1.45
N TYR A 103 9.65 7.38 0.17
CA TYR A 103 10.99 7.15 -0.34
C TYR A 103 11.63 8.44 -0.78
N GLY A 104 12.79 8.77 -0.22
CA GLY A 104 13.52 9.96 -0.59
C GLY A 104 15.00 9.75 -0.36
N GLU A 105 15.82 10.54 -1.06
CA GLU A 105 17.27 10.54 -0.85
C GLU A 105 17.91 9.15 -1.03
N GLY A 106 17.35 8.32 -1.92
CA GLY A 106 17.84 6.96 -2.19
C GLY A 106 17.58 5.95 -1.08
N GLN A 107 16.67 6.24 -0.15
CA GLN A 107 16.38 5.38 1.00
C GLN A 107 14.87 5.11 1.13
N PHE A 108 14.54 3.91 1.61
CA PHE A 108 13.18 3.49 1.91
C PHE A 108 12.81 3.80 3.37
N ASN A 109 11.53 3.74 3.71
CA ASN A 109 11.05 3.89 5.10
C ASN A 109 11.56 5.15 5.78
N ARG A 110 11.28 6.32 5.20
CA ARG A 110 11.72 7.59 5.79
C ARG A 110 10.71 8.08 6.82
N ALA A 111 11.22 8.77 7.84
CA ALA A 111 10.43 9.32 8.93
C ALA A 111 9.89 10.73 8.64
N TYR A 112 9.81 11.12 7.36
CA TYR A 112 9.45 12.47 6.98
C TYR A 112 8.04 12.84 7.43
N HIS A 113 7.88 14.09 7.87
CA HIS A 113 6.58 14.73 8.02
C HIS A 113 6.76 16.19 7.64
N THR A 114 6.14 16.58 6.52
CA THR A 114 6.21 17.95 6.01
C THR A 114 4.80 18.47 5.77
N VAL A 115 4.60 19.76 6.04
CA VAL A 115 3.31 20.42 6.00
C VAL A 115 3.37 21.54 4.99
N TYR A 116 2.45 21.53 4.03
CA TYR A 116 2.28 22.61 3.07
C TYR A 116 1.19 23.56 3.55
N ASN A 117 1.52 24.85 3.60
CA ASN A 117 0.55 25.92 3.80
C ASN A 117 0.16 26.53 2.44
N PRO A 118 -1.10 26.37 1.99
CA PRO A 118 -1.57 26.94 0.73
C PRO A 118 -1.67 28.47 0.74
N GLU A 119 -1.82 29.11 1.92
CA GLU A 119 -1.92 30.57 2.02
C GLU A 119 -0.59 31.25 1.76
N SER A 120 0.49 30.76 2.37
CA SER A 120 1.85 31.27 2.16
C SER A 120 2.56 30.61 0.97
N ASN A 121 1.98 29.55 0.41
CA ASN A 121 2.60 28.72 -0.63
C ASN A 121 4.01 28.24 -0.19
N GLN A 122 4.10 27.70 1.01
CA GLN A 122 5.38 27.27 1.61
C GLN A 122 5.25 25.91 2.28
N TRP A 123 6.38 25.21 2.34
CA TRP A 123 6.54 23.95 3.06
C TRP A 123 7.23 24.18 4.40
N TYR A 124 6.85 23.40 5.39
CA TYR A 124 7.42 23.40 6.73
C TYR A 124 7.70 21.97 7.17
N ASP A 125 8.76 21.79 7.95
CA ASP A 125 8.97 20.53 8.65
C ASP A 125 8.01 20.42 9.84
N ALA A 126 7.58 19.20 10.13
CA ALA A 126 6.78 18.86 11.29
C ALA A 126 7.40 17.67 12.03
N ALA A 127 6.75 17.22 13.10
CA ALA A 127 7.26 16.13 13.93
C ALA A 127 7.41 14.84 13.10
N SER A 128 8.64 14.34 13.01
CA SER A 128 8.97 13.09 12.33
C SER A 128 8.22 11.90 12.91
N LEU A 129 8.02 10.87 12.07
CA LEU A 129 7.53 9.59 12.57
C LEU A 129 8.52 8.96 13.57
N PRO A 130 8.04 8.30 14.64
CA PRO A 130 8.91 7.56 15.56
C PRO A 130 9.71 6.44 14.88
N ARG A 131 9.13 5.85 13.82
CA ARG A 131 9.74 4.86 12.94
C ARG A 131 9.41 5.26 11.51
N GLY A 132 10.42 5.30 10.64
CA GLY A 132 10.21 5.61 9.24
C GLY A 132 9.36 4.54 8.54
N ALA A 133 8.54 4.98 7.59
CA ALA A 133 7.54 4.14 6.94
C ALA A 133 7.23 4.63 5.52
N ASN A 134 6.70 3.74 4.70
CA ASN A 134 6.17 4.02 3.35
C ASN A 134 4.78 3.39 3.22
N HIS A 135 4.04 3.72 2.15
CA HIS A 135 2.65 3.23 1.96
C HIS A 135 1.74 3.45 3.19
N VAL A 136 2.01 4.50 3.95
CA VAL A 136 1.28 4.79 5.20
C VAL A 136 -0.13 5.27 4.83
N ALA A 137 -1.13 4.96 5.66
CA ALA A 137 -2.43 5.61 5.58
C ALA A 137 -2.43 6.84 6.49
N VAL A 138 -2.83 8.01 5.96
CA VAL A 138 -2.88 9.25 6.75
C VAL A 138 -4.28 9.84 6.70
N VAL A 139 -4.80 10.20 7.89
CA VAL A 139 -6.14 10.77 8.05
C VAL A 139 -6.15 11.83 9.13
N ALA A 140 -6.95 12.88 8.95
CA ALA A 140 -7.25 13.85 9.98
C ALA A 140 -8.60 13.53 10.63
N ASP A 141 -8.61 13.33 11.93
CA ASP A 141 -9.83 13.06 12.71
C ASP A 141 -9.68 13.57 14.15
N ALA A 142 -10.80 13.97 14.78
CA ALA A 142 -10.84 14.40 16.18
C ALA A 142 -9.74 15.42 16.59
N GLY A 143 -9.40 16.35 15.68
CA GLY A 143 -8.38 17.37 15.93
C GLY A 143 -6.94 16.85 15.87
N ARG A 144 -6.69 15.68 15.28
CA ARG A 144 -5.37 15.06 15.16
C ARG A 144 -5.14 14.53 13.75
N VAL A 145 -3.86 14.37 13.39
CA VAL A 145 -3.43 13.64 12.20
C VAL A 145 -2.90 12.29 12.63
N TYR A 146 -3.47 11.22 12.08
CA TYR A 146 -3.07 9.84 12.33
C TYR A 146 -2.33 9.30 11.12
N ALA A 147 -1.23 8.59 11.39
CA ALA A 147 -0.45 7.86 10.41
C ALA A 147 -0.46 6.37 10.83
N MET A 148 -0.97 5.49 9.98
CA MET A 148 -1.25 4.09 10.32
C MET A 148 -0.73 3.13 9.25
N GLY A 149 -0.28 1.95 9.68
CA GLY A 149 0.35 0.97 8.81
C GLY A 149 1.76 1.39 8.37
N GLY A 150 2.25 0.77 7.29
CA GLY A 150 3.60 0.96 6.78
C GLY A 150 4.66 0.05 7.39
#